data_AF-X0WD53-F1
#
_entry.id   AF-X0WD53-F1
#
_cell.length_a   1.000
_cell.length_b   1.000
_cell.length_c   1.000
_cell.angle_alpha   90.00
_cell.angle_beta   90.00
_cell.angle_gamma   90.00
#
_symmetry.space_group_name_H-M   'P 1'
#
loop_
_entity.id
_entity.type
_entity.pdbx_description
1 polymer ?
#
loop_
_entity_poly.entity_id
_entity_poly.type
_entity_poly.pdbx_seq_one_letter_code
_entity_poly.pdbx_strand_id
1 'polypeptide(L)'
;ILTPAPGTPFFERLDREGRLRIRDWSLYDGQHAVFEPAQMSAYELHRETARAYREFYSTPRMFAQAARLRIVPALAMVYAGRLCRRMERIDSRFVEGLRGASPAALATRPGG
;
A
#
# COMPACT_ATOMS: atom_id res chain seq x y z
N ILE A 1 0.48 4.61 3.08
CA ILE A 1 -0.66 5.44 2.62
C ILE A 1 -1.29 6.09 3.85
N LEU A 2 -1.78 7.33 3.77
CA LEU A 2 -2.47 7.94 4.90
C LEU A 2 -3.81 7.24 5.10
N THR A 3 -3.98 6.52 6.20
CA THR A 3 -5.25 5.86 6.52
C THR A 3 -6.14 6.81 7.34
N PRO A 4 -7.36 7.12 6.88
CA PRO A 4 -8.29 7.94 7.64
C PRO A 4 -8.86 7.12 8.81
N ALA A 5 -8.36 7.36 10.02
CA ALA A 5 -8.90 6.71 11.21
C ALA A 5 -10.28 7.28 11.60
N PRO A 6 -11.24 6.43 12.03
CA PRO A 6 -12.53 6.87 12.55
C PRO A 6 -12.40 7.93 13.64
N GLY A 7 -13.30 8.91 13.63
CA GLY A 7 -13.29 10.00 14.61
C GLY A 7 -12.21 11.05 14.39
N THR A 8 -11.38 10.94 13.34
CA THR A 8 -10.47 12.02 12.95
C THR A 8 -11.18 13.04 12.05
N PRO A 9 -10.83 14.33 12.13
CA PRO A 9 -11.37 15.35 11.22
C PRO A 9 -11.12 15.03 9.74
N PHE A 10 -10.04 14.31 9.45
CA PHE A 10 -9.72 13.84 8.10
C PHE A 10 -10.73 12.82 7.58
N PHE A 11 -11.12 11.85 8.43
CA PHE A 11 -12.14 10.85 8.11
C PHE A 11 -13.49 11.52 7.86
N GLU A 12 -13.95 12.40 8.78
CA GLU A 12 -15.24 13.08 8.63
C GLU A 12 -15.32 13.93 7.37
N ARG A 13 -14.22 14.61 7.02
CA ARG A 13 -14.14 15.38 5.77
C ARG A 13 -14.29 14.48 4.55
N LEU A 14 -13.57 13.37 4.49
CA LEU A 14 -13.65 12.43 3.38
C LEU A 14 -15.02 11.76 3.26
N ASP A 15 -15.66 11.45 4.39
CA ASP A 15 -17.01 10.88 4.41
C ASP A 15 -18.05 11.90 3.91
N ARG A 16 -17.97 13.16 4.38
CA ARG A 16 -18.83 14.25 3.92
C ARG A 16 -18.66 14.57 2.43
N GLU A 17 -17.44 14.48 1.92
CA GLU A 17 -17.12 14.66 0.50
C GLU A 17 -17.48 13.44 -0.36
N GLY A 18 -17.96 12.33 0.23
CA GLY A 18 -18.31 11.10 -0.50
C GLY A 18 -17.10 10.39 -1.10
N ARG A 19 -15.89 10.66 -0.58
CA ARG A 19 -14.61 10.15 -1.09
C ARG A 19 -14.12 8.91 -0.34
N LEU A 20 -14.82 8.50 0.72
CA LEU A 20 -14.57 7.25 1.42
C LEU A 20 -15.15 6.08 0.62
N ARG A 21 -14.30 5.27 -0.02
CA ARG A 21 -14.74 4.19 -0.94
C ARG A 21 -14.97 2.87 -0.22
N ILE A 22 -14.26 2.64 0.88
CA ILE A 22 -14.21 1.35 1.57
C ILE A 22 -14.50 1.56 3.04
N ARG A 23 -15.51 0.87 3.55
CA ARG A 23 -15.90 0.89 4.98
C ARG A 23 -15.51 -0.37 5.73
N ASP A 24 -14.90 -1.34 5.06
CA ASP A 24 -14.30 -2.49 5.73
C ASP A 24 -13.04 -2.06 6.49
N TRP A 25 -13.13 -2.07 7.82
CA TRP A 25 -12.06 -1.71 8.72
C TRP A 25 -10.85 -2.65 8.66
N SER A 26 -11.02 -3.87 8.15
CA SER A 26 -9.91 -4.83 7.98
C SER A 26 -8.83 -4.34 7.01
N LEU A 27 -9.17 -3.33 6.19
CA LEU A 27 -8.29 -2.71 5.20
C LEU A 27 -7.67 -1.39 5.70
N TYR A 28 -7.97 -0.95 6.92
CA TYR A 28 -7.43 0.29 7.51
C TYR A 28 -6.06 0.04 8.16
N ASP A 29 -5.14 -0.58 7.41
CA ASP A 29 -3.83 -1.05 7.90
C ASP A 29 -2.62 -0.18 7.47
N GLY A 30 -2.87 0.98 6.87
CA GLY A 30 -1.81 1.88 6.38
C GLY A 30 -1.30 1.56 4.98
N GLN A 31 -1.74 0.45 4.37
CA GLN A 31 -1.24 -0.03 3.08
C GLN A 31 -2.28 0.06 1.96
N HIS A 32 -3.56 -0.05 2.32
CA HIS A 32 -4.65 0.02 1.36
C HIS A 32 -5.16 1.46 1.18
N ALA A 33 -5.44 1.83 -0.07
CA ALA A 33 -6.07 3.10 -0.42
C ALA A 33 -7.58 2.99 -0.21
N VAL A 34 -8.05 3.23 1.01
CA VAL A 34 -9.48 3.11 1.39
C VAL A 34 -10.35 4.32 1.02
N PHE A 35 -9.74 5.36 0.46
CA PHE A 35 -10.38 6.61 0.06
C PHE A 35 -9.84 7.09 -1.28
N GLU A 36 -10.59 7.97 -1.94
CA GLU A 36 -10.21 8.61 -3.19
C GLU A 36 -9.53 9.97 -2.92
N PRO A 37 -8.26 10.17 -3.27
CA PRO A 37 -7.61 11.49 -3.22
C PRO A 37 -8.25 12.50 -4.17
N ALA A 38 -7.96 13.80 -3.98
CA ALA A 38 -8.65 14.86 -4.71
C ALA A 38 -8.15 14.99 -6.17
N GLN A 39 -6.91 14.56 -6.42
CA GLN A 39 -6.21 14.78 -7.69
C GLN A 39 -5.76 13.49 -8.38
N MET A 40 -6.03 12.33 -7.78
CA MET A 40 -5.65 11.03 -8.34
C MET A 40 -6.62 9.96 -7.85
N SER A 41 -6.69 8.86 -8.60
CA SER A 41 -7.51 7.73 -8.17
C SER A 41 -6.89 6.93 -7.02
N ALA A 42 -7.69 6.22 -6.23
CA ALA A 42 -7.18 5.28 -5.23
C ALA A 42 -6.27 4.21 -5.88
N TYR A 43 -6.58 3.78 -7.11
CA TYR A 43 -5.74 2.87 -7.89
C TYR A 43 -4.36 3.49 -8.18
N GLU A 44 -4.35 4.73 -8.67
CA GLU A 44 -3.11 5.46 -8.96
C GLU A 44 -2.27 5.69 -7.70
N LEU A 45 -2.89 6.11 -6.61
CA LEU A 45 -2.23 6.27 -5.31
C LEU A 45 -1.54 4.97 -4.89
N HIS A 46 -2.25 3.84 -4.96
CA HIS A 46 -1.70 2.55 -4.57
C HIS A 46 -0.56 2.11 -5.51
N ARG A 47 -0.74 2.27 -6.83
CA ARG A 47 0.28 1.94 -7.84
C ARG A 47 1.57 2.73 -7.64
N GLU A 48 1.49 4.06 -7.48
CA GLU A 48 2.66 4.90 -7.29
C GLU A 48 3.32 4.65 -5.92
N THR A 49 2.52 4.34 -4.89
CA THR A 49 3.06 3.91 -3.59
C THR A 49 3.86 2.61 -3.71
N ALA A 50 3.33 1.59 -4.39
CA ALA A 50 4.02 0.33 -4.62
C ALA A 50 5.31 0.53 -5.42
N ARG A 51 5.26 1.36 -6.48
CA ARG A 51 6.44 1.75 -7.26
C ARG A 51 7.52 2.39 -6.38
N ALA A 52 7.15 3.37 -5.54
CA ALA A 52 8.09 4.03 -4.63
C ALA A 52 8.75 3.02 -3.65
N TYR A 53 7.98 2.06 -3.12
CA TYR A 53 8.54 0.98 -2.30
C TYR A 53 9.51 0.10 -3.08
N ARG A 54 9.19 -0.29 -4.32
CA ARG A 54 10.11 -1.05 -5.16
C ARG A 54 11.39 -0.29 -5.39
N GLU A 55 11.32 0.99 -5.73
CA GLU A 55 12.52 1.82 -5.98
C GLU A 55 13.38 1.96 -4.70
N PHE A 56 12.75 2.15 -3.54
CA PHE A 56 13.44 2.24 -2.26
C PHE A 56 14.16 0.95 -1.86
N TYR A 57 13.55 -0.22 -2.12
CA TYR A 57 14.09 -1.53 -1.75
C TYR A 57 14.83 -2.28 -2.87
N SER A 58 14.92 -1.73 -4.09
CA SER A 58 15.66 -2.33 -5.22
C SER A 58 17.00 -1.65 -5.55
N THR A 59 17.32 -0.55 -4.88
CA THR A 59 18.37 0.38 -5.33
C THR A 59 19.82 -0.10 -5.02
N PRO A 60 20.83 0.44 -5.74
CA PRO A 60 22.28 0.36 -5.49
C PRO A 60 22.77 0.50 -4.04
N ARG A 61 21.94 0.96 -3.08
CA ARG A 61 22.25 0.89 -1.64
C ARG A 61 22.44 -0.56 -1.15
N MET A 62 21.68 -1.53 -1.67
CA MET A 62 21.95 -2.95 -1.37
C MET A 62 23.35 -3.36 -1.82
N PHE A 63 23.72 -3.00 -3.05
CA PHE A 63 25.05 -3.28 -3.62
C PHE A 63 26.16 -2.49 -2.92
N ALA A 64 25.93 -1.23 -2.55
CA ALA A 64 26.90 -0.39 -1.85
C ALA A 64 27.14 -0.85 -0.40
N GLN A 65 26.12 -1.38 0.28
CA GLN A 65 26.28 -1.98 1.60
C GLN A 65 26.97 -3.36 1.53
N ALA A 66 26.64 -4.17 0.52
CA ALA A 66 27.33 -5.43 0.25
C ALA A 66 28.81 -5.21 -0.13
N ALA A 67 29.11 -4.20 -0.95
CA ALA A 67 30.48 -3.81 -1.32
C ALA A 67 31.31 -3.31 -0.13
N ARG A 68 30.65 -2.84 0.94
CA ARG A 68 31.28 -2.49 2.22
C ARG A 68 31.44 -3.68 3.19
N LEU A 69 31.19 -4.90 2.74
CA LEU A 69 31.25 -6.14 3.53
C LEU A 69 30.33 -6.16 4.77
N ARG A 70 29.29 -5.32 4.81
CA ARG A 70 28.34 -5.25 5.95
C ARG A 70 27.16 -6.19 5.70
N ILE A 71 27.30 -7.43 6.16
CA ILE A 71 26.31 -8.50 5.91
C ILE A 71 24.94 -8.20 6.55
N VAL A 72 24.89 -7.72 7.80
CA VAL A 72 23.63 -7.44 8.52
C VAL A 72 22.70 -6.46 7.78
N PRO A 73 23.13 -5.24 7.42
CA PRO A 73 22.26 -4.31 6.68
C PRO A 73 21.92 -4.81 5.27
N ALA A 74 22.81 -5.55 4.60
CA ALA A 74 22.51 -6.15 3.30
C ALA A 74 21.39 -7.20 3.41
N LEU A 75 21.44 -8.09 4.40
CA LEU A 75 20.39 -9.07 4.67
C LEU A 75 19.06 -8.42 5.07
N ALA A 76 19.11 -7.37 5.90
CA ALA A 76 17.91 -6.60 6.27
C ALA A 76 17.20 -6.01 5.03
N MET A 77 17.97 -5.46 4.08
CA MET A 77 17.42 -4.93 2.82
C MET A 77 16.87 -6.05 1.91
N VAL A 78 17.54 -7.20 1.81
CA VAL A 78 17.02 -8.37 1.07
C VAL A 78 15.69 -8.83 1.66
N TYR A 79 15.63 -8.95 2.98
CA TYR A 79 14.42 -9.34 3.71
C TYR A 79 13.29 -8.34 3.48
N ALA A 80 13.57 -7.04 3.63
CA ALA A 80 12.59 -5.98 3.38
C ALA A 80 12.07 -6.00 1.93
N GLY A 81 12.96 -6.15 0.93
CA GLY A 81 12.55 -6.28 -0.46
C GLY A 81 11.71 -7.54 -0.75
N ARG A 82 11.98 -8.66 -0.08
CA ARG A 82 11.12 -9.86 -0.16
C ARG A 82 9.75 -9.64 0.49
N LEU A 83 9.70 -8.94 1.62
CA LEU A 83 8.45 -8.59 2.29
C LEU A 83 7.59 -7.69 1.39
N CYS A 84 8.16 -6.63 0.81
CA CYS A 84 7.43 -5.75 -0.12
C CYS A 84 6.88 -6.51 -1.33
N ARG A 85 7.68 -7.38 -1.98
CA ARG A 85 7.20 -8.22 -3.09
C ARG A 85 6.16 -9.26 -2.69
N ARG A 86 6.13 -9.67 -1.42
CA ARG A 86 5.09 -10.55 -0.88
C ARG A 86 3.80 -9.78 -0.66
N MET A 87 3.87 -8.56 -0.13
CA MET A 87 2.72 -7.69 0.08
C MET A 87 2.05 -7.30 -1.23
N GLU A 88 2.82 -6.87 -2.25
CA GLU A 88 2.26 -6.58 -3.58
C GLU A 88 1.49 -7.77 -4.20
N ARG A 89 1.90 -9.00 -3.86
CA ARG A 89 1.23 -10.23 -4.34
C ARG A 89 -0.07 -10.52 -3.60
N ILE A 90 -0.14 -10.16 -2.31
CA ILE A 90 -1.34 -10.31 -1.49
C ILE A 90 -2.38 -9.26 -1.92
N ASP A 91 -1.91 -8.07 -2.29
CA ASP A 91 -2.77 -6.93 -2.59
C ASP A 91 -3.30 -6.91 -4.04
N SER A 92 -2.90 -7.85 -4.90
CA SER A 92 -3.24 -7.81 -6.34
C SER A 92 -4.76 -7.80 -6.60
N ARG A 93 -5.53 -8.53 -5.81
CA ARG A 93 -7.01 -8.56 -5.90
C ARG A 93 -7.65 -7.23 -5.48
N PHE A 94 -7.10 -6.60 -4.45
CA PHE A 94 -7.56 -5.28 -4.01
C PHE A 94 -7.30 -4.23 -5.11
N VAL A 95 -6.11 -4.26 -5.71
CA VAL A 95 -5.72 -3.38 -6.81
C VAL A 95 -6.58 -3.59 -8.06
N GLU A 96 -6.93 -4.85 -8.38
CA GLU A 96 -7.89 -5.18 -9.43
C GLU A 96 -9.30 -4.64 -9.11
N GLY A 97 -9.74 -4.75 -7.85
CA GLY A 97 -10.98 -4.16 -7.36
C GLY A 97 -11.03 -2.64 -7.53
N LEU A 98 -9.92 -1.95 -7.26
CA LEU A 98 -9.79 -0.51 -7.49
C LEU A 98 -9.83 -0.14 -8.98
N ARG A 99 -9.30 -0.99 -9.86
CA ARG A 99 -9.32 -0.77 -11.31
C ARG A 99 -10.71 -1.00 -11.92
N GLY A 100 -11.42 -2.02 -11.45
CA GLY A 100 -12.72 -2.43 -12.00
C GLY A 100 -13.95 -1.86 -11.28
N ALA A 101 -13.75 -1.09 -10.19
CA ALA A 101 -14.82 -0.57 -9.33
C ALA A 101 -15.80 -1.66 -8.82
N SER A 102 -15.31 -2.89 -8.58
CA SER A 102 -16.15 -3.99 -8.09
C SER A 102 -16.13 -4.03 -6.56
N PRO A 103 -17.25 -3.76 -5.86
CA PRO A 103 -17.31 -3.74 -4.40
C PRO A 103 -16.96 -5.09 -3.76
N ALA A 104 -17.25 -6.19 -4.46
CA ALA A 104 -16.99 -7.55 -3.97
C ALA A 104 -15.48 -7.88 -3.90
N ALA A 105 -14.67 -7.34 -4.82
CA ALA A 105 -13.22 -7.53 -4.81
C ALA A 105 -12.53 -6.73 -3.70
N LEU A 106 -13.15 -5.64 -3.25
CA LEU A 106 -12.63 -4.75 -2.21
C LEU A 106 -12.94 -5.24 -0.78
N ALA A 107 -13.69 -6.31 -0.59
CA ALA A 107 -14.13 -6.78 0.74
C ALA A 107 -13.42 -8.05 1.24
N THR A 108 -12.43 -8.58 0.50
CA THR A 108 -11.80 -9.86 0.85
C THR A 108 -10.28 -9.74 0.97
N ARG A 109 -9.76 -9.77 2.20
CA ARG A 109 -8.33 -10.06 2.45
C ARG A 109 -8.04 -11.51 2.06
N PRO A 110 -6.98 -11.81 1.29
CA PRO A 110 -6.55 -13.18 1.12
C PRO A 110 -5.72 -13.58 2.35
N GLY A 111 -6.36 -14.24 3.32
CA GLY A 111 -5.67 -14.78 4.50
C GLY A 111 -6.52 -14.91 5.76
N GLY A 112 -7.79 -15.30 5.61
CA GLY A 112 -8.60 -15.89 6.69
C GLY A 112 -8.69 -17.39 6.50
#